data_AF-A0A015LHI0-F1
#
_entry.id   AF-A0A015LHI0-F1
#
_cell.length_a   1.000
_cell.length_b   1.000
_cell.length_c   1.000
_cell.angle_alpha   90.00
_cell.angle_beta   90.00
_cell.angle_gamma   90.00
#
_symmetry.space_group_name_H-M   'P 1'
#
loop_
_entity.id
_entity.type
_entity.pdbx_description
1 polymer ?
#
loop_
_entity_poly.entity_id
_entity_poly.type
_entity_poly.pdbx_seq_one_letter_code
_entity_poly.pdbx_strand_id
1 'polypeptide(L)'
;MHLFHGASADANDERVITERLIQVSIPGDPMDETPVSLEEALVNYFHDSVVSGINRVDDDFRQTEVSAWQVLKLLPFYSASNEQGEKIKAVESHFPTTNLILPLVLKRYGYNDNLQPFRINKNVYIPPFVNFNGFVNSDAADEPPCHCGIDVHYRLKLRSVVCHYGNKLSSGHYKGFTLDDEEGWFRLDDLDSNERVTKFNSLQGTTMLFNEFSRHGYLLFYELQRVHPGIVDEELAIEHDYHVAQNLQFVEFADKKNNCVLQ
;
A
#
# COMPACT_ATOMS: atom_id res chain seq x y z
N MET A 1 -10.26 0.14 -13.07
CA MET A 1 -9.69 -1.13 -13.56
C MET A 1 -9.76 -1.11 -15.07
N HIS A 2 -8.66 -1.40 -15.74
CA HIS A 2 -8.56 -1.49 -17.19
C HIS A 2 -7.99 -2.86 -17.57
N LEU A 3 -8.56 -3.49 -18.60
CA LEU A 3 -8.14 -4.78 -19.14
C LEU A 3 -7.55 -4.59 -20.54
N PHE A 4 -6.35 -5.10 -20.76
CA PHE A 4 -5.67 -5.07 -22.05
C PHE A 4 -5.53 -6.49 -22.61
N HIS A 5 -6.09 -6.74 -23.80
CA HIS A 5 -6.03 -8.04 -24.46
C HIS A 5 -6.07 -7.93 -25.99
N GLY A 6 -5.79 -9.03 -26.68
CA GLY A 6 -5.77 -9.09 -28.15
C GLY A 6 -7.12 -9.20 -28.85
N ALA A 7 -8.24 -9.40 -28.12
CA ALA A 7 -9.58 -9.39 -28.71
C ALA A 7 -10.08 -7.97 -28.97
N SER A 8 -11.18 -7.85 -29.73
CA SER A 8 -11.90 -6.60 -29.95
C SER A 8 -12.25 -5.89 -28.63
N ALA A 9 -12.15 -4.56 -28.64
CA ALA A 9 -12.48 -3.74 -27.49
C ALA A 9 -13.95 -3.92 -27.08
N ASP A 10 -14.19 -3.95 -25.78
CA ASP A 10 -15.50 -4.22 -25.19
C ASP A 10 -15.78 -3.22 -24.05
N ALA A 11 -17.05 -2.87 -23.85
CA ALA A 11 -17.45 -1.92 -22.81
C ALA A 11 -17.09 -2.39 -21.38
N ASN A 12 -16.82 -3.68 -21.19
CA ASN A 12 -16.42 -4.27 -19.93
C ASN A 12 -14.90 -4.21 -19.69
N ASP A 13 -14.11 -3.70 -20.64
CA ASP A 13 -12.65 -3.57 -20.50
C ASP A 13 -12.27 -2.50 -19.49
N GLU A 14 -13.17 -1.56 -19.23
CA GLU A 14 -13.02 -0.52 -18.23
C GLU A 14 -14.14 -0.61 -17.19
N ARG A 15 -13.75 -0.68 -15.91
CA ARG A 15 -14.69 -0.72 -14.80
C ARG A 15 -14.17 0.05 -13.60
N VAL A 16 -15.07 0.77 -12.94
CA VAL A 16 -14.84 1.34 -11.61
C VAL A 16 -15.18 0.27 -10.58
N ILE A 17 -14.29 0.08 -9.60
CA ILE A 17 -14.48 -0.84 -8.49
C ILE A 17 -14.28 -0.08 -7.19
N THR A 18 -15.04 -0.43 -6.16
CA THR A 18 -14.91 0.17 -4.83
C THR A 18 -14.20 -0.80 -3.90
N GLU A 19 -13.02 -0.43 -3.41
CA GLU A 19 -12.32 -1.21 -2.37
C GLU A 19 -12.18 -0.38 -1.10
N ARG A 20 -12.39 -1.00 0.05
CA ARG A 20 -12.16 -0.38 1.36
C ARG A 20 -10.71 -0.50 1.83
N LEU A 21 -9.97 -1.43 1.24
CA LEU A 21 -8.66 -1.85 1.71
C LEU A 21 -7.91 -2.52 0.54
N ILE A 22 -6.69 -2.06 0.29
CA ILE A 22 -5.81 -2.59 -0.75
C ILE A 22 -5.17 -3.87 -0.23
N GLN A 23 -5.43 -4.98 -0.93
CA GLN A 23 -5.01 -6.31 -0.52
C GLN A 23 -3.69 -6.73 -1.16
N VAL A 24 -2.58 -6.25 -0.60
CA VAL A 24 -1.23 -6.41 -1.14
C VAL A 24 -0.66 -7.80 -0.83
N SER A 25 -0.39 -8.56 -1.89
CA SER A 25 0.37 -9.82 -1.80
C SER A 25 1.86 -9.52 -1.68
N ILE A 26 2.59 -10.33 -0.91
CA ILE A 26 4.06 -10.23 -0.86
C ILE A 26 4.62 -10.99 -2.08
N PRO A 27 5.34 -10.32 -3.00
CA PRO A 27 5.79 -10.93 -4.25
C PRO A 27 6.93 -11.95 -4.08
N GLY A 28 7.12 -12.77 -5.10
CA GLY A 28 8.14 -13.81 -5.19
C GLY A 28 7.79 -15.11 -4.44
N ASP A 29 8.76 -16.01 -4.34
CA ASP A 29 8.60 -17.27 -3.62
C ASP A 29 8.34 -16.98 -2.11
N PRO A 30 7.27 -17.52 -1.50
CA PRO A 30 7.00 -17.35 -0.07
C PRO A 30 8.03 -18.02 0.86
N MET A 31 8.81 -18.98 0.36
CA MET A 31 9.89 -19.65 1.08
C MET A 31 11.23 -18.91 0.95
N ASP A 32 11.35 -18.04 -0.04
CA ASP A 32 12.50 -17.15 -0.19
C ASP A 32 12.43 -16.02 0.86
N GLU A 33 13.52 -15.82 1.59
CA GLU A 33 13.62 -14.78 2.61
C GLU A 33 14.22 -13.47 2.05
N THR A 34 14.52 -13.41 0.75
CA THR A 34 15.00 -12.20 0.08
C THR A 34 14.02 -11.05 0.30
N PRO A 35 14.46 -9.97 0.96
CA PRO A 35 13.58 -8.85 1.26
C PRO A 35 12.99 -8.20 -0.01
N VAL A 36 11.74 -7.73 0.09
CA VAL A 36 11.02 -6.99 -0.98
C VAL A 36 10.58 -5.62 -0.47
N SER A 37 10.42 -4.63 -1.35
CA SER A 37 9.87 -3.33 -0.95
C SER A 37 8.35 -3.28 -1.06
N LEU A 38 7.72 -2.42 -0.27
CA LEU A 38 6.29 -2.15 -0.37
C LEU A 38 5.96 -1.60 -1.77
N GLU A 39 6.82 -0.77 -2.34
CA GLU A 39 6.65 -0.23 -3.69
C GLU A 39 6.64 -1.34 -4.74
N GLU A 40 7.52 -2.34 -4.63
CA GLU A 40 7.51 -3.52 -5.51
C GLU A 40 6.18 -4.29 -5.38
N ALA A 41 5.71 -4.48 -4.15
CA ALA A 41 4.44 -5.15 -3.89
C ALA A 41 3.22 -4.35 -4.42
N LEU A 42 3.27 -3.01 -4.35
CA LEU A 42 2.26 -2.12 -4.91
C LEU A 42 2.26 -2.13 -6.44
N VAL A 43 3.44 -2.15 -7.08
CA VAL A 43 3.55 -2.33 -8.54
C VAL A 43 2.90 -3.65 -8.95
N ASN A 44 3.17 -4.75 -8.23
CA ASN A 44 2.54 -6.03 -8.50
C ASN A 44 1.01 -5.95 -8.39
N TYR A 45 0.50 -5.34 -7.32
CA TYR A 45 -0.94 -5.21 -7.10
C TYR A 45 -1.62 -4.35 -8.17
N PHE A 46 -1.07 -3.18 -8.50
CA PHE A 46 -1.70 -2.23 -9.42
C PHE A 46 -1.49 -2.61 -10.88
N HIS A 47 -0.34 -3.16 -11.25
CA HIS A 47 0.09 -3.27 -12.63
C HIS A 47 0.47 -4.69 -13.08
N ASP A 48 0.59 -5.69 -12.21
CA ASP A 48 1.09 -7.02 -12.61
C ASP A 48 0.06 -8.12 -12.38
N SER A 49 -1.20 -7.82 -12.68
CA SER A 49 -2.28 -8.81 -12.62
C SER A 49 -2.67 -9.29 -14.01
N VAL A 50 -2.80 -10.60 -14.20
CA VAL A 50 -3.34 -11.20 -15.43
C VAL A 50 -4.62 -11.94 -15.09
N VAL A 51 -5.67 -11.64 -15.84
CA VAL A 51 -6.99 -12.29 -15.71
C VAL A 51 -7.20 -13.19 -16.92
N SER A 52 -7.29 -14.50 -16.70
CA SER A 52 -7.64 -15.50 -17.71
C SER A 52 -9.14 -15.83 -17.66
N GLY A 53 -9.64 -16.60 -18.63
CA GLY A 53 -11.05 -17.01 -18.62
C GLY A 53 -12.03 -15.94 -19.12
N ILE A 54 -11.55 -14.86 -19.74
CA ILE A 54 -12.43 -13.81 -20.24
C ILE A 54 -13.02 -14.26 -21.57
N ASN A 55 -14.33 -14.50 -21.58
CA ASN A 55 -15.04 -14.86 -22.82
C ASN A 55 -15.35 -13.61 -23.65
N ARG A 56 -14.88 -13.59 -24.90
CA ARG A 56 -15.14 -12.55 -25.89
C ARG A 56 -15.87 -13.10 -27.09
N VAL A 57 -16.67 -12.25 -27.72
CA VAL A 57 -17.37 -12.58 -28.96
C VAL A 57 -16.74 -11.73 -30.06
N ASP A 58 -16.24 -12.38 -31.12
CA ASP A 58 -15.71 -11.68 -32.29
C ASP A 58 -16.83 -11.26 -33.27
N ASP A 59 -16.45 -10.56 -34.34
CA ASP A 59 -17.39 -10.09 -35.37
C ASP A 59 -18.09 -11.25 -36.12
N ASP A 60 -17.51 -12.46 -36.08
CA ASP A 60 -18.06 -13.70 -36.64
C ASP A 60 -18.96 -14.46 -35.63
N PHE A 61 -19.30 -13.84 -34.50
CA PHE A 61 -20.06 -14.43 -33.38
C PHE A 61 -19.40 -15.67 -32.73
N ARG A 62 -18.09 -15.86 -32.89
CA ARG A 62 -17.36 -16.92 -32.23
C ARG A 62 -16.97 -16.49 -30.82
N GLN A 63 -17.20 -17.38 -29.87
CA GLN A 63 -16.72 -17.22 -28.51
C GLN A 63 -15.28 -17.66 -28.41
N THR A 64 -14.43 -16.77 -27.92
CA THR A 64 -13.01 -17.02 -27.68
C THR A 64 -12.66 -16.62 -26.26
N GLU A 65 -11.97 -17.51 -25.55
CA GLU A 65 -11.40 -17.20 -24.25
C GLU A 65 -10.08 -16.46 -24.44
N VAL A 66 -9.90 -15.35 -23.73
CA VAL A 66 -8.66 -14.57 -23.75
C VAL A 66 -8.13 -14.31 -22.34
N SER A 67 -6.82 -14.14 -22.26
CA SER A 67 -6.16 -13.56 -21.09
C SER A 67 -5.98 -12.06 -21.30
N ALA A 68 -6.20 -11.29 -20.24
CA ALA A 68 -6.01 -9.84 -20.25
C ALA A 68 -5.03 -9.41 -19.16
N TRP A 69 -4.20 -8.44 -19.48
CA TRP A 69 -3.42 -7.72 -18.50
C TRP A 69 -4.30 -6.68 -17.80
N GLN A 70 -4.37 -6.75 -16.48
CA GLN A 70 -5.20 -5.88 -15.65
C GLN A 70 -4.35 -4.78 -15.03
N VAL A 71 -4.77 -3.54 -15.24
CA VAL A 71 -4.18 -2.34 -14.63
C VAL A 71 -5.22 -1.65 -13.75
N LEU A 72 -4.82 -1.32 -12.53
CA LEU A 72 -5.62 -0.54 -11.58
C LEU A 72 -5.08 0.89 -11.54
N LYS A 73 -5.98 1.84 -11.32
CA LYS A 73 -5.68 3.22 -10.96
C LYS A 73 -6.63 3.65 -9.86
N LEU A 74 -6.10 4.35 -8.86
CA LEU A 74 -6.88 4.93 -7.78
C LEU A 74 -7.54 6.22 -8.27
N LEU A 75 -8.84 6.35 -8.00
CA LEU A 75 -9.55 7.62 -8.10
C LEU A 75 -9.41 8.34 -6.76
N PRO A 76 -8.82 9.56 -6.70
CA PRO A 76 -8.40 10.18 -5.45
C PRO A 76 -9.55 10.93 -4.75
N PHE A 77 -10.73 10.32 -4.65
CA PHE A 77 -11.90 10.89 -3.99
C PHE A 77 -12.75 9.83 -3.30
N TYR A 78 -13.51 10.24 -2.30
CA TYR A 78 -14.51 9.39 -1.67
C TYR A 78 -15.77 9.33 -2.53
N SER A 79 -16.25 8.12 -2.81
CA SER A 79 -17.58 7.93 -3.40
C SER A 79 -18.57 7.49 -2.31
N ALA A 80 -19.69 8.21 -2.19
CA ALA A 80 -20.83 7.79 -1.38
C ALA A 80 -21.68 6.71 -2.07
N SER A 81 -21.35 6.34 -3.31
CA SER A 81 -22.07 5.36 -4.13
C SER A 81 -21.14 4.19 -4.48
N ASN A 82 -21.61 2.95 -4.32
CA ASN A 82 -20.88 1.80 -4.84
C ASN A 82 -21.15 1.58 -6.34
N GLU A 83 -20.45 0.62 -6.95
CA GLU A 83 -20.59 0.26 -8.36
C GLU A 83 -21.97 -0.32 -8.74
N GLN A 84 -22.81 -0.63 -7.75
CA GLN A 84 -24.20 -1.11 -7.94
C GLN A 84 -25.22 0.03 -7.87
N GLY A 85 -24.77 1.28 -7.73
CA GLY A 85 -25.64 2.46 -7.62
C GLY A 85 -26.27 2.62 -6.23
N GLU A 86 -25.88 1.81 -5.25
CA GLU A 86 -26.34 1.96 -3.88
C GLU A 86 -25.64 3.16 -3.25
N LYS A 87 -26.44 4.13 -2.80
CA LYS A 87 -25.97 5.30 -2.08
C LYS A 87 -25.97 5.00 -0.58
N ILE A 88 -24.82 5.12 0.05
CA ILE A 88 -24.76 5.12 1.51
C ILE A 88 -25.41 6.42 1.98
N LYS A 89 -26.25 6.37 3.03
CA LYS A 89 -26.82 7.58 3.69
C LYS A 89 -25.75 8.45 4.40
N ALA A 90 -24.47 8.26 4.08
CA ALA A 90 -23.42 9.17 4.45
C ALA A 90 -23.56 10.39 3.54
N VAL A 91 -24.02 11.51 4.10
CA VAL A 91 -24.06 12.79 3.37
C VAL A 91 -22.63 13.09 2.92
N GLU A 92 -22.42 13.49 1.67
CA GLU A 92 -21.11 13.90 1.11
C GLU A 92 -20.33 14.84 2.04
N SER A 93 -21.05 15.64 2.85
CA SER A 93 -20.51 16.51 3.90
C SER A 93 -19.79 15.81 5.07
N HIS A 94 -19.85 14.48 5.19
CA HIS A 94 -19.15 13.72 6.24
C HIS A 94 -17.81 13.17 5.78
N PHE A 95 -17.49 13.23 4.49
CA PHE A 95 -16.16 12.88 4.02
C PHE A 95 -15.26 14.11 4.20
N PRO A 96 -14.25 14.08 5.08
CA PRO A 96 -13.28 15.15 5.15
C PRO A 96 -12.62 15.26 3.76
N THR A 97 -12.77 16.42 3.13
CA THR A 97 -12.43 16.63 1.71
C THR A 97 -10.94 16.53 1.42
N THR A 98 -10.06 16.49 2.42
CA THR A 98 -8.62 16.66 2.22
C THR A 98 -7.75 15.44 2.53
N ASN A 99 -8.17 14.52 3.41
CA ASN A 99 -7.25 13.49 3.94
C ASN A 99 -7.77 12.08 3.64
N LEU A 100 -7.47 11.58 2.44
CA LEU A 100 -7.81 10.22 2.05
C LEU A 100 -6.83 9.23 2.73
N ILE A 101 -7.33 8.44 3.67
CA ILE A 101 -6.55 7.33 4.24
C ILE A 101 -6.74 6.09 3.37
N LEU A 102 -5.63 5.50 2.92
CA LEU A 102 -5.55 4.24 2.22
C LEU A 102 -5.09 3.14 3.20
N PRO A 103 -5.99 2.23 3.59
CA PRO A 103 -5.63 1.02 4.32
C PRO A 103 -5.05 -0.02 3.36
N LEU A 104 -3.86 -0.51 3.67
CA LEU A 104 -3.20 -1.61 2.97
C LEU A 104 -3.09 -2.80 3.93
N VAL A 105 -3.46 -4.00 3.49
CA VAL A 105 -3.11 -5.24 4.20
C VAL A 105 -1.97 -5.95 3.49
N LEU A 106 -0.95 -6.32 4.25
CA LEU A 106 0.10 -7.22 3.79
C LEU A 106 -0.33 -8.66 4.05
N LYS A 107 -0.53 -9.44 2.98
CA LYS A 107 -0.88 -10.87 3.07
C LYS A 107 0.31 -11.70 3.53
N ARG A 108 0.62 -11.65 4.83
CA ARG A 108 1.70 -12.41 5.48
C ARG A 108 1.40 -13.87 5.70
N TYR A 109 0.20 -14.33 5.39
CA TYR A 109 -0.21 -15.71 5.57
C TYR A 109 -0.76 -16.29 4.29
N GLY A 110 -0.38 -17.53 4.01
CA GLY A 110 -0.85 -18.29 2.87
C GLY A 110 -1.18 -19.72 3.25
N TYR A 111 -1.62 -20.49 2.26
CA TYR A 111 -1.82 -21.92 2.35
C TYR A 111 -0.93 -22.60 1.32
N ASN A 112 -0.27 -23.69 1.71
CA ASN A 112 0.46 -24.52 0.77
C ASN A 112 -0.49 -25.48 0.03
N ASP A 113 0.05 -26.28 -0.90
CA ASP A 113 -0.73 -27.24 -1.69
C ASP A 113 -1.45 -28.30 -0.84
N ASN A 114 -0.96 -28.54 0.38
CA ASN A 114 -1.58 -29.44 1.35
C ASN A 114 -2.65 -28.74 2.23
N LEU A 115 -3.05 -27.51 1.88
CA LEU A 115 -3.96 -26.65 2.64
C LEU A 115 -3.51 -26.39 4.08
N GLN A 116 -2.20 -26.43 4.32
CA GLN A 116 -1.63 -26.07 5.62
C GLN A 116 -1.25 -24.59 5.62
N PRO A 117 -1.66 -23.85 6.67
CA PRO A 117 -1.34 -22.44 6.76
C PRO A 117 0.13 -22.23 7.10
N PHE A 118 0.72 -21.20 6.50
CA PHE A 118 2.08 -20.79 6.82
C PHE A 118 2.19 -19.26 6.86
N ARG A 119 3.20 -18.76 7.58
CA ARG A 119 3.57 -17.35 7.60
C ARG A 119 4.71 -17.11 6.61
N ILE A 120 4.59 -16.07 5.81
CA ILE A 120 5.67 -15.54 4.97
C ILE A 120 6.64 -14.79 5.88
N ASN A 121 7.86 -15.31 6.03
CA ASN A 121 8.91 -14.72 6.86
C ASN A 121 9.72 -13.63 6.14
N LYS A 122 9.44 -13.40 4.86
CA LYS A 122 10.04 -12.35 4.05
C LYS A 122 9.83 -10.98 4.67
N ASN A 123 10.93 -10.23 4.80
CA ASN A 123 10.88 -8.83 5.21
C ASN A 123 10.29 -7.98 4.08
N VAL A 124 9.34 -7.11 4.43
CA VAL A 124 8.77 -6.12 3.51
C VAL A 124 9.31 -4.77 3.94
N TYR A 125 10.13 -4.11 3.13
CA TYR A 125 10.59 -2.77 3.42
C TYR A 125 9.43 -1.78 3.29
N ILE A 126 9.08 -1.10 4.38
CA ILE A 126 7.92 -0.19 4.47
C ILE A 126 8.46 1.22 4.66
N PRO A 127 8.40 2.09 3.64
CA PRO A 127 8.91 3.45 3.75
C PRO A 127 7.92 4.38 4.47
N PRO A 128 8.41 5.45 5.12
CA PRO A 128 7.55 6.52 5.63
C PRO A 128 6.79 7.24 4.50
N PHE A 129 7.39 7.33 3.31
CA PHE A 129 6.81 7.96 2.13
C PHE A 129 6.86 7.04 0.91
N VAL A 130 5.78 7.00 0.13
CA VAL A 130 5.74 6.30 -1.17
C VAL A 130 5.36 7.28 -2.26
N ASN A 131 6.14 7.36 -3.34
CA ASN A 131 5.71 8.07 -4.54
C ASN A 131 4.53 7.33 -5.16
N PHE A 132 3.38 7.99 -5.25
CA PHE A 132 2.11 7.36 -5.62
C PHE A 132 1.54 7.87 -6.95
N ASN A 133 2.27 8.72 -7.66
CA ASN A 133 1.85 9.32 -8.94
C ASN A 133 1.43 8.25 -9.97
N GLY A 134 2.22 7.19 -10.12
CA GLY A 134 1.99 6.15 -11.12
C GLY A 134 0.73 5.31 -10.89
N PHE A 135 0.12 5.39 -9.69
CA PHE A 135 -1.04 4.60 -9.31
C PHE A 135 -2.32 5.40 -9.26
N VAL A 136 -2.28 6.74 -9.40
CA VAL A 136 -3.44 7.62 -9.33
C VAL A 136 -3.90 7.99 -10.74
N ASN A 137 -5.21 8.06 -10.95
CA ASN A 137 -5.77 8.73 -12.11
C ASN A 137 -5.85 10.24 -11.84
N SER A 138 -4.83 10.98 -12.26
CA SER A 138 -4.75 12.43 -12.07
C SER A 138 -5.88 13.20 -12.75
N ASP A 139 -6.39 12.69 -13.87
CA ASP A 139 -7.43 13.34 -14.68
C ASP A 139 -8.81 13.23 -14.03
N ALA A 140 -8.96 12.32 -13.06
CA ALA A 140 -10.20 12.09 -12.33
C ALA A 140 -10.28 12.84 -11.00
N ALA A 141 -9.30 13.69 -10.69
CA ALA A 141 -9.38 14.53 -9.50
C ALA A 141 -10.44 15.63 -9.71
N ASP A 142 -11.42 15.70 -8.80
CA ASP A 142 -12.38 16.81 -8.77
C ASP A 142 -11.71 18.15 -8.41
N GLU A 143 -10.48 18.11 -7.89
CA GLU A 143 -9.71 19.30 -7.56
C GLU A 143 -9.05 19.93 -8.78
N PRO A 144 -9.17 21.27 -8.96
CA PRO A 144 -8.53 21.96 -10.06
C PRO A 144 -7.00 21.81 -10.02
N PRO A 145 -6.33 21.84 -11.19
CA PRO A 145 -4.87 21.88 -11.26
C PRO A 145 -4.33 23.10 -10.51
N CYS A 146 -3.06 23.06 -10.06
CA CYS A 146 -2.46 24.21 -9.41
C CYS A 146 -2.60 25.47 -10.29
N HIS A 147 -3.06 26.57 -9.70
CA HIS A 147 -3.18 27.88 -10.37
C HIS A 147 -1.84 28.39 -10.95
N CYS A 148 -0.73 27.85 -10.47
CA CYS A 148 0.62 28.16 -10.88
C CYS A 148 1.10 27.42 -12.15
N GLY A 149 0.31 26.47 -12.67
CA GLY A 149 0.65 25.69 -13.86
C GLY A 149 1.69 24.56 -13.64
N ILE A 150 2.03 24.25 -12.40
CA ILE A 150 2.92 23.14 -12.04
C ILE A 150 2.08 21.91 -11.69
N ASP A 151 2.50 20.75 -12.19
CA ASP A 151 1.86 19.47 -11.89
C ASP A 151 2.00 19.14 -10.40
N VAL A 152 0.87 18.80 -9.79
CA VAL A 152 0.81 18.28 -8.42
C VAL A 152 1.26 16.84 -8.40
N HIS A 153 1.90 16.42 -7.30
CA HIS A 153 2.33 15.05 -7.10
C HIS A 153 1.55 14.37 -5.98
N TYR A 154 1.23 13.10 -6.17
CA TYR A 154 0.68 12.25 -5.13
C TYR A 154 1.79 11.48 -4.43
N ARG A 155 1.83 11.59 -3.11
CA ARG A 155 2.64 10.73 -2.23
C ARG A 155 1.75 10.09 -1.17
N LEU A 156 2.14 8.93 -0.69
CA LEU A 156 1.60 8.35 0.53
C LEU A 156 2.49 8.71 1.71
N LYS A 157 1.92 9.16 2.82
CA LYS A 157 2.61 9.35 4.11
C LYS A 157 2.11 8.33 5.13
N LEU A 158 3.00 7.52 5.71
CA LEU A 158 2.62 6.50 6.67
C LEU A 158 2.15 7.16 7.97
N ARG A 159 0.90 6.87 8.39
CA ARG A 159 0.30 7.43 9.63
C ARG A 159 0.22 6.43 10.76
N SER A 160 -0.10 5.17 10.44
CA SER A 160 -0.19 4.13 11.46
C SER A 160 0.08 2.75 10.89
N VAL A 161 0.54 1.85 11.77
CA VAL A 161 0.82 0.45 11.46
C VAL A 161 0.21 -0.43 12.53
N VAL A 162 -0.39 -1.55 12.12
CA VAL A 162 -0.70 -2.66 13.03
C VAL A 162 0.23 -3.80 12.69
N CYS A 163 1.03 -4.23 13.66
CA CYS A 163 1.92 -5.37 13.52
C CYS A 163 1.32 -6.62 14.16
N HIS A 164 1.55 -7.78 13.54
CA HIS A 164 1.22 -9.09 14.10
C HIS A 164 2.48 -9.87 14.51
N TYR A 165 2.56 -10.20 15.79
CA TYR A 165 3.62 -10.98 16.41
C TYR A 165 3.09 -12.37 16.70
N GLY A 166 3.34 -13.31 15.79
CA GLY A 166 2.96 -14.71 15.92
C GLY A 166 3.15 -15.43 14.60
N ASN A 167 3.26 -16.75 14.61
CA ASN A 167 3.49 -17.55 13.39
C ASN A 167 2.27 -18.39 13.00
N LYS A 168 1.12 -18.13 13.62
CA LYS A 168 -0.12 -18.89 13.42
C LYS A 168 -1.26 -17.93 13.08
N LEU A 169 -2.20 -18.43 12.28
CA LEU A 169 -3.44 -17.71 11.97
C LEU A 169 -4.36 -17.53 13.18
N SER A 170 -4.33 -18.48 14.12
CA SER A 170 -5.27 -18.54 15.24
C SER A 170 -4.72 -17.97 16.55
N SER A 171 -3.50 -17.44 16.56
CA SER A 171 -2.87 -16.91 17.77
C SER A 171 -1.77 -15.93 17.43
N GLY A 172 -1.51 -15.01 18.35
CA GLY A 172 -0.41 -14.07 18.28
C GLY A 172 -0.73 -12.86 19.13
N HIS A 173 -0.01 -11.78 18.89
CA HIS A 173 -0.19 -10.51 19.56
C HIS A 173 -0.20 -9.39 18.54
N TYR A 174 -1.13 -8.44 18.67
CA TYR A 174 -1.19 -7.27 17.81
C TYR A 174 -0.71 -6.05 18.57
N LYS A 175 0.18 -5.27 17.96
CA LYS A 175 0.59 -3.97 18.48
C LYS A 175 0.23 -2.88 17.49
N GLY A 176 -0.33 -1.80 17.99
CA GLY A 176 -0.66 -0.62 17.21
C GLY A 176 0.47 0.40 17.26
N PHE A 177 0.66 1.12 16.18
CA PHE A 177 1.64 2.20 16.08
C PHE A 177 1.01 3.39 15.39
N THR A 178 1.19 4.59 15.92
CA THR A 178 0.66 5.83 15.34
C THR A 178 1.74 6.89 15.30
N LEU A 179 1.76 7.67 14.23
CA LEU A 179 2.62 8.83 14.06
C LEU A 179 1.89 10.09 14.52
N ASP A 180 2.53 10.81 15.41
CA ASP A 180 2.27 12.22 15.69
C ASP A 180 3.37 13.04 15.00
N ASP A 181 3.01 14.10 14.26
CA ASP A 181 3.98 14.87 13.48
C ASP A 181 4.93 15.69 14.36
N GLU A 182 4.51 16.11 15.55
CA GLU A 182 5.33 16.91 16.46
C GLU A 182 6.12 16.02 17.41
N GLU A 183 5.49 14.94 17.87
CA GLU A 183 6.01 14.13 18.96
C GLU A 183 6.69 12.83 18.48
N GLY A 184 6.46 12.39 17.25
CA GLY A 184 7.01 11.16 16.69
C GLY A 184 6.08 9.95 16.87
N TRP A 185 6.66 8.75 16.87
CA TRP A 185 5.88 7.51 16.88
C TRP A 185 5.50 7.05 18.29
N PHE A 186 4.31 6.51 18.43
CA PHE A 186 3.85 5.85 19.65
C PHE A 186 3.48 4.40 19.37
N ARG A 187 4.00 3.48 20.17
CA ARG A 187 3.56 2.08 20.22
C ARG A 187 2.49 1.92 21.29
N LEU A 188 1.43 1.22 20.94
CA LEU A 188 0.33 0.82 21.81
C LEU A 188 0.38 -0.71 21.98
N ASP A 189 0.82 -1.17 23.14
CA ASP A 189 0.95 -2.59 23.51
C ASP A 189 0.09 -2.88 24.75
N ASP A 190 -1.09 -3.44 24.55
CA ASP A 190 -2.04 -3.73 25.63
C ASP A 190 -1.62 -4.90 26.53
N LEU A 191 -0.64 -5.70 26.12
CA LEU A 191 -0.12 -6.80 26.94
C LEU A 191 1.13 -6.41 27.73
N ASP A 192 1.77 -5.28 27.43
CA ASP A 192 2.85 -4.75 28.25
C ASP A 192 2.29 -4.11 29.53
N SER A 193 2.37 -4.86 30.64
CA SER A 193 1.88 -4.37 31.93
C SER A 193 2.72 -3.25 32.54
N ASN A 194 3.95 -3.06 32.07
CA ASN A 194 4.86 -2.05 32.61
C ASN A 194 4.75 -0.74 31.82
N GLU A 195 4.69 -0.83 30.50
CA GLU A 195 4.66 0.33 29.60
C GLU A 195 3.77 0.08 28.38
N ARG A 196 2.46 0.33 28.54
CA ARG A 196 1.46 0.14 27.47
C ARG A 196 1.64 1.09 26.29
N VAL A 197 2.24 2.27 26.55
CA VAL A 197 2.48 3.30 25.54
C VAL A 197 3.95 3.69 25.58
N THR A 198 4.67 3.43 24.50
CA THR A 198 6.09 3.76 24.36
C THR A 198 6.27 4.76 23.23
N LYS A 199 7.02 5.85 23.48
CA LYS A 199 7.31 6.90 22.51
C LYS A 199 8.66 6.65 21.81
N PHE A 200 8.71 6.87 20.50
CA PHE A 200 9.90 6.74 19.65
C PHE A 200 10.09 8.06 18.89
N ASN A 201 11.04 8.86 19.36
CA ASN A 201 11.36 10.19 18.82
C ASN A 201 12.86 10.42 18.63
N SER A 202 13.65 9.35 18.67
CA SER A 202 15.09 9.38 18.36
C SER A 202 15.35 8.59 17.09
N LEU A 203 16.37 8.97 16.32
CA LEU A 203 16.75 8.27 15.10
C LEU A 203 16.94 6.76 15.33
N GLN A 204 17.61 6.37 16.41
CA GLN A 204 17.82 4.95 16.75
C GLN A 204 16.49 4.24 17.04
N GLY A 205 15.61 4.85 17.84
CA GLY A 205 14.30 4.29 18.16
C GLY A 205 13.43 4.12 16.91
N THR A 206 13.42 5.13 16.05
CA THR A 206 12.71 5.10 14.76
C THR A 206 13.27 4.03 13.83
N THR A 207 14.59 3.89 13.69
CA THR A 207 15.18 2.81 12.87
C THR A 207 14.80 1.42 13.38
N MET A 208 14.81 1.20 14.70
CA MET A 208 14.35 -0.06 15.29
C MET A 208 12.87 -0.32 14.99
N LEU A 209 12.04 0.72 15.08
CA LEU A 209 10.61 0.64 14.79
C LEU A 209 10.33 0.23 13.34
N PHE A 210 10.98 0.86 12.35
CA PHE A 210 10.82 0.49 10.94
C PHE A 210 11.32 -0.92 10.63
N ASN A 211 12.31 -1.43 11.38
CA ASN A 211 12.71 -2.83 11.31
C ASN A 211 11.63 -3.77 11.86
N GLU A 212 10.90 -3.38 12.91
CA GLU A 212 9.73 -4.13 13.39
C GLU A 212 8.61 -4.13 12.34
N PHE A 213 8.30 -2.98 11.74
CA PHE A 213 7.31 -2.88 10.67
C PHE A 213 7.67 -3.82 9.53
N SER A 214 8.95 -3.88 9.16
CA SER A 214 9.38 -4.70 8.05
C SER A 214 9.11 -6.19 8.24
N ARG A 215 9.24 -6.68 9.47
CA ARG A 215 9.03 -8.09 9.85
C ARG A 215 7.57 -8.40 10.16
N HIS A 216 6.85 -7.47 10.79
CA HIS A 216 5.59 -7.76 11.46
C HIS A 216 4.41 -6.92 10.98
N GLY A 217 4.64 -5.86 10.22
CA GLY A 217 3.59 -4.97 9.70
C GLY A 217 2.55 -5.75 8.93
N TYR A 218 1.29 -5.63 9.34
CA TYR A 218 0.17 -6.42 8.81
C TYR A 218 -0.88 -5.50 8.17
N LEU A 219 -1.27 -4.42 8.86
CA LEU A 219 -2.07 -3.34 8.29
C LEU A 219 -1.24 -2.06 8.29
N LEU A 220 -1.21 -1.36 7.16
CA LEU A 220 -0.55 -0.08 6.99
C LEU A 220 -1.61 0.95 6.62
N PHE A 221 -1.59 2.10 7.27
CA PHE A 221 -2.52 3.18 6.98
C PHE A 221 -1.71 4.36 6.50
N TYR A 222 -1.84 4.63 5.21
CA TYR A 222 -1.17 5.74 4.55
C TYR A 222 -2.17 6.85 4.28
N GLU A 223 -1.76 8.10 4.49
CA GLU A 223 -2.46 9.27 4.01
C GLU A 223 -2.02 9.57 2.57
N LEU A 224 -2.97 9.66 1.65
CA LEU A 224 -2.72 10.15 0.30
C LEU A 224 -2.64 11.67 0.34
N GLN A 225 -1.46 12.20 0.03
CA GLN A 225 -1.17 13.62 0.02
C GLN A 225 -1.00 14.11 -1.41
N ARG A 226 -1.65 15.22 -1.72
CA ARG A 226 -1.47 15.97 -2.97
C ARG A 226 -0.50 17.12 -2.69
N VAL A 227 0.74 16.98 -3.12
CA VAL A 227 1.85 17.88 -2.81
C VAL A 227 2.17 18.74 -4.02
N HIS A 228 2.31 20.04 -3.78
CA HIS A 228 2.76 20.99 -4.79
C HIS A 228 4.31 21.09 -4.75
N PRO A 229 5.02 20.96 -5.89
CA PRO A 229 6.50 20.97 -5.91
C PRO A 229 7.17 22.24 -5.37
N GLY A 230 6.44 23.35 -5.30
CA GLY A 230 6.93 24.62 -4.73
C GLY A 230 6.78 24.75 -3.21
N ILE A 231 6.23 23.75 -2.51
CA ILE A 231 6.07 23.71 -1.04
C ILE A 231 6.98 22.60 -0.48
N VAL A 232 8.27 22.63 -0.79
CA VAL A 232 9.22 21.62 -0.31
C VAL A 232 10.07 22.12 0.86
N ASP A 233 10.14 23.43 1.12
CA ASP A 233 11.20 23.97 1.97
C ASP A 233 10.87 24.07 3.49
N GLU A 234 9.62 23.88 3.95
CA GLU A 234 9.27 24.05 5.38
C GLU A 234 8.89 22.75 6.13
N GLU A 235 8.61 21.62 5.45
CA GLU A 235 8.26 20.33 6.09
C GLU A 235 9.46 19.45 6.46
N LEU A 236 10.69 19.84 6.06
CA LEU A 236 11.83 18.93 5.94
C LEU A 236 12.53 18.52 7.24
N ALA A 237 12.34 19.20 8.38
CA ALA A 237 13.13 18.90 9.58
C ALA A 237 12.75 17.55 10.21
N ILE A 238 11.45 17.25 10.30
CA ILE A 238 10.94 15.99 10.85
C ILE A 238 11.02 14.87 9.81
N GLU A 239 10.81 15.19 8.52
CA GLU A 239 11.02 14.25 7.42
C GLU A 239 12.49 13.84 7.26
N HIS A 240 13.44 14.68 7.67
CA HIS A 240 14.88 14.38 7.58
C HIS A 240 15.26 13.13 8.36
N ASP A 241 14.86 13.02 9.62
CA ASP A 241 15.18 11.86 10.46
C ASP A 241 14.52 10.58 9.91
N TYR A 242 13.32 10.69 9.36
CA TYR A 242 12.66 9.58 8.67
C TYR A 242 13.40 9.18 7.38
N HIS A 243 13.84 10.15 6.58
CA HIS A 243 14.64 9.90 5.38
C HIS A 243 16.00 9.27 5.71
N VAL A 244 16.65 9.69 6.79
CA VAL A 244 17.92 9.11 7.24
C VAL A 244 17.71 7.70 7.77
N ALA A 245 16.68 7.46 8.60
CA ALA A 245 16.32 6.12 9.05
C ALA A 245 16.00 5.18 7.88
N GLN A 246 15.26 5.69 6.89
CA GLN A 246 14.96 4.99 5.63
C GLN A 246 16.24 4.66 4.87
N ASN A 247 17.15 5.61 4.69
CA ASN A 247 18.39 5.36 3.95
C ASN A 247 19.26 4.30 4.64
N LEU A 248 19.35 4.33 5.97
CA LEU A 248 20.06 3.30 6.73
C LEU A 248 19.42 1.92 6.56
N GLN A 249 18.09 1.83 6.66
CA GLN A 249 17.37 0.59 6.47
C GLN A 249 17.45 0.09 5.02
N PHE A 250 17.41 0.99 4.05
CA PHE A 250 17.55 0.67 2.62
C PHE A 250 18.94 0.15 2.30
N VAL A 251 20.01 0.71 2.88
CA VAL A 251 21.38 0.19 2.74
C VAL A 251 21.45 -1.23 3.30
N GLU A 252 20.94 -1.47 4.52
CA GLU A 252 20.89 -2.82 5.09
C GLU A 252 20.06 -3.80 4.24
N PHE A 253 18.97 -3.32 3.65
CA PHE A 253 18.11 -4.10 2.75
C PHE A 253 18.85 -4.45 1.45
N ALA A 254 19.48 -3.47 0.81
CA ALA A 254 20.21 -3.64 -0.43
C ALA A 254 21.40 -4.60 -0.27
N ASP A 255 22.12 -4.49 0.85
CA ASP A 255 23.22 -5.41 1.17
C ASP A 255 22.72 -6.85 1.35
N LYS A 256 21.58 -7.04 2.04
CA LYS A 256 20.96 -8.37 2.19
C LYS A 256 20.47 -8.93 0.86
N LYS A 257 19.87 -8.09 0.00
CA LYS A 257 19.40 -8.50 -1.33
C LYS A 257 20.57 -8.91 -2.23
N ASN A 258 21.67 -8.15 -2.21
CA ASN A 258 22.86 -8.43 -3.03
C ASN A 258 23.65 -9.66 -2.53
N ASN A 259 23.74 -9.87 -1.22
CA ASN A 259 24.42 -11.05 -0.65
C ASN A 259 23.70 -12.37 -0.95
N CYS A 260 22.39 -12.34 -1.18
CA CYS A 260 21.60 -13.53 -1.51
C CYS A 260 21.75 -13.97 -2.99
N VAL A 261 22.22 -13.08 -3.88
CA VAL A 261 22.43 -13.35 -5.32
C VAL A 261 23.81 -13.95 -5.61
N LEU A 262 24.72 -13.96 -4.62
CA LEU A 262 26.12 -14.41 -4.74
C LEU A 262 26.41 -15.77 -4.09
N GLN A 263 25.40 -16.57 -3.76
CA GLN A 263 25.56 -17.96 -3.28
C GLN A 263 25.07 -18.98 -4.30
#